data_AF-A0A849RCG8-F1
#
_entry.id   AF-A0A849RCG8-F1
#
_cell.length_a   1.000
_cell.length_b   1.000
_cell.length_c   1.000
_cell.angle_alpha   90.00
_cell.angle_beta   90.00
_cell.angle_gamma   90.00
#
_symmetry.space_group_name_H-M   'P 1'
#
loop_
_entity.id
_entity.type
_entity.pdbx_description
1 polymer ?
#
loop_
_entity_poly.entity_id
_entity_poly.type
_entity_poly.pdbx_seq_one_letter_code
_entity_poly.pdbx_strand_id
1 'polypeptide(L)'
;MRVFYQQLETRPRLESSLIFLILLLLVSCTHHPRVDDFETSIGQLTQSELTRQFGYPQRLKRLSNGAEAWEYEFLSGQSRCVGYRVYFDTELRSQKWESIACR
;
A
#
# COMPACT_ATOMS: atom_id res chain seq x y z
N MET A 1 62.83 31.97 16.21
CA MET A 1 61.38 32.04 15.95
C MET A 1 61.13 31.63 14.49
N ARG A 2 60.76 30.38 14.22
CA ARG A 2 60.35 29.90 12.88
C ARG A 2 59.05 29.14 13.09
N VAL A 3 57.96 29.68 12.56
CA VAL A 3 56.62 29.09 12.62
C VAL A 3 56.49 28.14 11.41
N PHE A 4 56.21 26.87 11.70
CA PHE A 4 55.83 25.87 10.71
C PHE A 4 54.37 26.13 10.27
N TYR A 5 54.12 26.27 8.98
CA TYR A 5 52.77 26.13 8.41
C TYR A 5 52.60 24.66 7.99
N GLN A 6 51.80 23.90 8.75
CA GLN A 6 51.35 22.56 8.36
C GLN A 6 50.18 22.69 7.37
N GLN A 7 50.29 21.94 6.28
CA GLN A 7 49.22 21.70 5.32
C GLN A 7 47.96 21.16 6.00
N LEU A 8 46.80 21.76 5.69
CA LEU A 8 45.50 21.11 5.89
C LEU A 8 45.12 20.38 4.61
N GLU A 9 45.35 19.08 4.62
CA GLU A 9 44.91 18.13 3.60
C GLU A 9 43.44 17.78 3.86
N THR A 10 42.53 18.37 3.08
CA THR A 10 41.10 18.08 3.12
C THR A 10 40.83 16.71 2.49
N ARG A 11 40.92 15.64 3.30
CA ARG A 11 40.34 14.35 2.94
C ARG A 11 38.82 14.44 3.02
N PRO A 12 38.06 14.24 1.93
CA PRO A 12 36.62 14.08 2.05
C PRO A 12 36.36 12.82 2.88
N ARG A 13 35.82 13.00 4.09
CA ARG A 13 35.48 11.88 4.99
C ARG A 13 34.46 10.99 4.28
N LEU A 14 34.87 9.75 4.03
CA LEU A 14 34.06 8.62 3.56
C LEU A 14 32.73 8.48 4.34
N GLU A 15 32.71 8.99 5.59
CA GLU A 15 31.56 9.01 6.50
C GLU A 15 30.36 9.83 5.99
N SER A 16 30.59 10.93 5.25
CA SER A 16 29.48 11.75 4.73
C SER A 16 28.66 11.03 3.64
N SER A 17 29.27 10.09 2.93
CA SER A 17 28.60 9.39 1.82
C SER A 17 27.63 8.32 2.33
N LEU A 18 27.93 7.69 3.47
CA LEU A 18 27.07 6.69 4.12
C LEU A 18 25.81 7.32 4.71
N ILE A 19 25.95 8.53 5.29
CA ILE A 19 24.82 9.26 5.88
C ILE A 19 23.79 9.64 4.80
N PHE A 20 24.24 10.08 3.62
CA PHE A 20 23.35 10.38 2.49
C PHE A 20 22.62 9.11 1.96
N LEU A 21 23.31 7.98 1.91
CA LEU A 21 22.73 6.69 1.49
C LEU A 21 21.69 6.18 2.49
N ILE A 22 21.94 6.29 3.79
CA ILE A 22 20.97 5.92 4.84
C ILE A 22 19.75 6.85 4.80
N LEU A 23 19.96 8.15 4.55
CA LEU A 23 18.86 9.12 4.44
C LEU A 23 17.94 8.81 3.24
N LEU A 24 18.49 8.38 2.10
CA LEU A 24 17.71 7.97 0.92
C LEU A 24 16.91 6.68 1.16
N LEU A 25 17.45 5.73 1.92
CA LEU A 25 16.74 4.49 2.28
C LEU A 25 15.52 4.75 3.19
N LEU A 26 15.59 5.75 4.08
CA LEU A 26 14.48 6.12 4.98
C LEU A 26 13.30 6.79 4.26
N VAL A 27 13.51 7.35 3.06
CA VAL A 27 12.45 7.99 2.27
C VAL A 27 11.60 6.96 1.49
N SER A 28 12.02 5.69 1.45
CA SER A 28 11.38 4.63 0.64
C SER A 28 10.20 3.94 1.34
N CYS A 29 9.43 4.67 2.16
CA CYS A 29 8.15 4.21 2.70
C CYS A 29 7.02 5.12 2.21
N THR A 30 6.91 5.29 0.89
CA THR A 30 5.67 5.78 0.29
C THR A 30 4.63 4.68 0.42
N HIS A 31 3.80 4.76 1.46
CA HIS A 31 2.60 3.95 1.62
C HIS A 31 1.64 4.32 0.48
N HIS A 32 1.77 3.62 -0.65
CA HIS A 32 0.88 3.79 -1.79
C HIS A 32 -0.56 3.57 -1.32
N PRO A 33 -1.54 4.43 -1.71
CA PRO A 33 -2.88 4.36 -1.18
C PRO A 33 -3.58 3.09 -1.70
N ARG A 34 -3.46 2.01 -0.92
CA ARG A 34 -4.07 0.69 -1.19
C ARG A 34 -5.58 0.78 -1.45
N VAL A 35 -6.23 1.81 -0.92
CA VAL A 35 -7.66 2.08 -1.08
C VAL A 35 -8.00 2.61 -2.47
N ASP A 36 -7.25 3.60 -2.98
CA ASP A 36 -7.53 4.19 -4.29
C ASP A 36 -7.32 3.17 -5.42
N ASP A 37 -6.23 2.39 -5.33
CA ASP A 37 -5.97 1.28 -6.24
C ASP A 37 -7.07 0.21 -6.15
N PHE A 38 -7.55 -0.09 -4.95
CA PHE A 38 -8.66 -1.02 -4.77
C PHE A 38 -9.91 -0.52 -5.48
N GLU A 39 -10.37 0.70 -5.18
CA GLU A 39 -11.59 1.27 -5.74
C GLU A 39 -11.57 1.36 -7.27
N THR A 40 -10.43 1.71 -7.86
CA THR A 40 -10.25 1.86 -9.31
C THR A 40 -10.08 0.51 -10.04
N SER A 41 -9.64 -0.54 -9.34
CA SER A 41 -9.46 -1.88 -9.92
C SER A 41 -10.76 -2.69 -10.04
N ILE A 42 -11.77 -2.38 -9.24
CA ILE A 42 -13.07 -3.08 -9.27
C ILE A 42 -13.74 -2.88 -10.63
N GLY A 43 -14.31 -3.96 -11.17
CA GLY A 43 -14.86 -3.98 -12.54
C GLY A 43 -13.91 -4.60 -13.56
N GLN A 44 -12.63 -4.72 -13.22
CA GLN A 44 -11.61 -5.33 -14.10
C GLN A 44 -11.06 -6.64 -13.55
N LEU A 45 -10.99 -6.76 -12.22
CA LEU A 45 -10.38 -7.91 -11.56
C LEU A 45 -11.37 -9.06 -11.33
N THR A 46 -10.87 -10.28 -11.50
CA THR A 46 -11.48 -11.52 -11.00
C THR A 46 -11.25 -11.68 -9.50
N GLN A 47 -12.02 -12.58 -8.87
CA GLN A 47 -11.80 -12.97 -7.47
C GLN A 47 -10.35 -13.38 -7.16
N SER A 48 -9.71 -14.16 -8.04
CA SER A 48 -8.33 -14.63 -7.87
C SER A 48 -7.31 -13.49 -7.94
N GLU A 49 -7.53 -12.52 -8.83
CA GLU A 49 -6.65 -11.35 -8.94
C GLU A 49 -6.81 -10.40 -7.75
N LEU A 50 -8.06 -10.23 -7.28
CA LEU A 50 -8.36 -9.46 -6.07
C LEU A 50 -7.67 -10.06 -4.84
N THR A 51 -7.71 -11.39 -4.65
CA THR A 51 -7.00 -12.01 -3.52
C THR A 51 -5.49 -11.92 -3.63
N ARG A 52 -4.96 -12.02 -4.85
CA ARG A 52 -3.51 -11.87 -5.09
C ARG A 52 -3.02 -10.46 -4.78
N GLN A 53 -3.78 -9.43 -5.15
CA GLN A 53 -3.37 -8.03 -4.97
C GLN A 53 -3.68 -7.49 -3.56
N PHE A 54 -4.87 -7.81 -3.04
CA PHE A 54 -5.40 -7.20 -1.82
C PHE A 54 -5.60 -8.17 -0.66
N GLY A 55 -5.32 -9.46 -0.85
CA GLY A 55 -5.53 -10.50 0.15
C GLY A 55 -6.95 -11.04 0.18
N TYR A 56 -7.18 -12.02 1.05
CA TYR A 56 -8.52 -12.58 1.27
C TYR A 56 -9.43 -11.56 1.97
N PRO A 57 -10.74 -11.55 1.65
CA PRO A 57 -11.69 -10.68 2.33
C PRO A 57 -11.87 -11.08 3.79
N GLN A 58 -12.20 -10.12 4.64
CA GLN A 58 -12.54 -10.39 6.05
C GLN A 58 -13.84 -11.18 6.16
N ARG A 59 -14.79 -10.97 5.24
CA ARG A 59 -16.07 -11.70 5.21
C ARG A 59 -16.51 -12.02 3.79
N LEU A 60 -17.12 -13.19 3.61
CA LEU A 60 -17.73 -13.62 2.36
C LEU A 60 -19.23 -13.87 2.59
N LYS A 61 -20.07 -13.36 1.71
CA LYS A 61 -21.53 -13.56 1.72
C LYS A 61 -22.00 -14.10 0.38
N ARG A 62 -22.70 -15.23 0.40
CA ARG A 62 -23.46 -15.69 -0.76
C ARG A 62 -24.79 -14.96 -0.83
N LEU A 63 -25.13 -14.51 -2.03
CA LEU A 63 -26.36 -13.82 -2.34
C LEU A 63 -27.42 -14.82 -2.80
N SER A 64 -28.70 -14.44 -2.72
CA SER A 64 -29.82 -15.30 -3.07
C SER A 64 -29.86 -15.70 -4.55
N ASN A 65 -29.24 -14.92 -5.42
CA ASN A 65 -29.08 -15.21 -6.85
C ASN A 65 -27.87 -16.13 -7.15
N GLY A 66 -27.21 -16.68 -6.14
CA GLY A 66 -26.04 -17.54 -6.28
C GLY A 66 -24.72 -16.79 -6.47
N ALA A 67 -24.76 -15.46 -6.62
CA ALA A 67 -23.56 -14.63 -6.68
C ALA A 67 -22.89 -14.46 -5.30
N GLU A 68 -21.71 -13.87 -5.28
CA GLU A 68 -20.97 -13.61 -4.04
C GLU A 68 -20.74 -12.11 -3.82
N ALA A 69 -20.71 -11.73 -2.55
CA ALA A 69 -20.27 -10.42 -2.10
C ALA A 69 -19.16 -10.59 -1.06
N TRP A 70 -18.04 -9.93 -1.28
CA TRP A 70 -16.88 -9.98 -0.39
C TRP A 70 -16.72 -8.65 0.33
N GLU A 71 -16.42 -8.70 1.62
CA GLU A 71 -16.21 -7.50 2.44
C GLU A 71 -14.72 -7.37 2.82
N TYR A 72 -14.16 -6.22 2.47
CA TYR A 72 -12.78 -5.82 2.71
C TYR A 72 -12.73 -4.67 3.70
N GLU A 73 -11.74 -4.69 4.58
CA GLU A 73 -11.46 -3.60 5.51
C GLU A 73 -9.98 -3.20 5.40
N PHE A 74 -9.73 -1.90 5.24
CA PHE A 74 -8.40 -1.33 5.11
C PHE A 74 -8.15 -0.25 6.16
N LEU A 75 -6.89 -0.08 6.53
CA LEU A 75 -6.44 1.11 7.25
C LEU A 75 -6.06 2.18 6.23
N SER A 76 -6.65 3.36 6.34
CA SER A 76 -6.39 4.52 5.48
C SER A 76 -5.97 5.72 6.33
N GLY A 77 -4.98 6.47 5.85
CA GLY A 77 -4.45 7.66 6.53
C GLY A 77 -4.01 7.38 7.98
N GLN A 78 -4.42 8.24 8.91
CA GLN A 78 -4.11 8.17 10.35
C GLN A 78 -4.80 6.99 11.08
N SER A 79 -4.67 5.76 10.57
CA SER A 79 -5.30 4.55 11.12
C SER A 79 -6.83 4.55 11.10
N ARG A 80 -7.45 5.31 10.19
CA ARG A 80 -8.90 5.26 10.01
C ARG A 80 -9.27 3.98 9.27
N CYS A 81 -10.20 3.21 9.83
CA CYS A 81 -10.73 2.04 9.12
C CYS A 81 -11.73 2.48 8.05
N VAL A 82 -11.60 1.89 6.86
CA VAL A 82 -12.57 2.00 5.76
C VAL A 82 -12.97 0.61 5.30
N GLY A 83 -14.27 0.39 5.15
CA GLY A 83 -14.84 -0.89 4.75
C GLY A 83 -15.47 -0.81 3.36
N TYR A 84 -15.31 -1.88 2.58
CA TYR A 84 -15.88 -2.03 1.25
C TYR A 84 -16.58 -3.36 1.10
N ARG A 85 -17.70 -3.39 0.40
CA ARG A 85 -18.32 -4.61 -0.10
C ARG A 85 -18.21 -4.64 -1.61
N VAL A 86 -17.57 -5.67 -2.16
CA VAL A 86 -17.44 -5.92 -3.59
C VAL A 86 -18.43 -6.99 -4.00
N TYR A 87 -19.14 -6.77 -5.10
CA TYR A 87 -20.08 -7.72 -5.68
C TYR A 87 -19.48 -8.37 -6.91
N PHE A 88 -19.71 -9.67 -7.05
CA PHE A 88 -19.26 -10.45 -8.19
C PHE A 88 -20.45 -10.95 -9.01
N ASP A 89 -20.22 -11.18 -10.30
CA ASP A 89 -21.17 -11.92 -11.13
C ASP A 89 -20.98 -13.44 -10.97
N THR A 90 -21.74 -14.21 -11.76
CA THR A 90 -21.65 -15.67 -11.79
C THR A 90 -20.36 -16.19 -12.43
N GLU A 91 -19.61 -15.35 -13.14
CA GLU A 91 -18.30 -15.65 -13.73
C GLU A 91 -17.13 -15.24 -12.80
N LEU A 92 -17.44 -14.84 -11.56
CA LEU A 92 -16.48 -14.44 -10.53
C LEU A 92 -15.68 -13.18 -10.89
N ARG A 93 -16.23 -12.33 -11.76
CA ARG A 93 -15.67 -11.00 -12.05
C ARG A 93 -16.27 -9.96 -11.13
N SER A 94 -15.42 -9.08 -10.60
CA SER A 94 -15.89 -7.96 -9.80
C SER A 94 -16.70 -7.00 -10.67
N GLN A 95 -17.82 -6.51 -10.14
CA GLN A 95 -18.77 -5.69 -10.90
C GLN A 95 -18.86 -4.27 -10.32
N LYS A 96 -19.04 -4.18 -9.00
CA LYS A 96 -19.15 -2.90 -8.29
C LYS A 96 -18.73 -3.05 -6.83
N TRP A 97 -18.50 -1.91 -6.18
CA TRP A 97 -18.28 -1.84 -4.74
C TRP A 97 -19.20 -0.84 -4.06
N GLU A 98 -19.41 -1.02 -2.75
CA GLU A 98 -20.15 -0.12 -1.88
C GLU A 98 -19.34 0.13 -0.60
N SER A 99 -19.33 1.36 -0.10
CA SER A 99 -18.74 1.65 1.21
C SER A 99 -19.61 1.08 2.32
N ILE A 100 -18.97 0.46 3.31
CA ILE A 100 -19.61 -0.09 4.50
C ILE A 100 -18.87 0.38 5.76
N ALA A 101 -19.57 0.36 6.89
CA ALA A 101 -18.91 0.54 8.18
C ALA A 101 -17.97 -0.64 8.47
N CYS A 102 -16.78 -0.34 8.99
CA CYS A 102 -15.92 -1.35 9.60
C CYS A 102 -16.61 -1.96 10.82
N ARG A 103 -16.27 -3.21 11.14
CA ARG A 103 -16.85 -3.92 12.28
C ARG A 103 -15.82 -4.36 13.29
#